data_AF-A0A0N4TYD2-F1
#
_entry.id   AF-A0A0N4TYD2-F1
#
_cell.length_a   1.000
_cell.length_b   1.000
_cell.length_c   1.000
_cell.angle_alpha   90.00
_cell.angle_beta   90.00
_cell.angle_gamma   90.00
#
_symmetry.space_group_name_H-M   'P 1'
#
loop_
_entity.id
_entity.type
_entity.pdbx_description
1 polymer ?
#
loop_
_entity_poly.entity_id
_entity_poly.type
_entity_poly.pdbx_seq_one_letter_code
_entity_poly.pdbx_strand_id
1 'polypeptide(L)'
;MDMLTISLKSLYPYAAEIQNQQRITGIYNKIVQILRNQLRTDESVLECGQIYNNDGYLSIRFRIRYGPDKCSDLRTLAATAVRLLDEVQIIEVTCGNDSISFF
;
A
#
# COMPACT_ATOMS: atom_id res chain seq x y z
N MET A 1 10.77 -0.54 17.40
CA MET A 1 10.79 -0.43 15.93
C MET A 1 9.36 -0.57 15.48
N ASP A 2 8.84 0.47 14.86
CA ASP A 2 7.43 0.54 14.51
C ASP A 2 7.20 0.17 13.04
N MET A 3 5.96 -0.23 12.75
CA MET A 3 5.59 -0.74 11.44
C MET A 3 4.37 -0.04 10.89
N LEU A 4 4.48 0.34 9.63
CA LEU A 4 3.44 0.97 8.85
C LEU A 4 2.90 -0.08 7.89
N THR A 5 1.61 -0.31 7.95
CA THR A 5 0.89 -1.19 7.07
C THR A 5 0.01 -0.35 6.16
N ILE A 6 0.15 -0.50 4.85
CA ILE A 6 -0.71 0.15 3.86
C ILE A 6 -1.54 -0.92 3.18
N SER A 7 -2.85 -0.95 3.37
CA SER A 7 -3.78 -1.85 2.68
C SER A 7 -4.54 -1.09 1.61
N LEU A 8 -4.55 -1.60 0.38
CA LEU A 8 -5.19 -1.00 -0.77
C LEU A 8 -6.29 -1.91 -1.25
N LYS A 9 -7.50 -1.40 -1.47
CA LYS A 9 -8.58 -2.15 -2.13
C LYS A 9 -8.75 -1.64 -3.56
N SER A 10 -8.63 -2.55 -4.52
CA SER A 10 -8.81 -2.24 -5.94
C SER A 10 -10.30 -2.13 -6.31
N LEU A 11 -10.58 -1.36 -7.36
CA LEU A 11 -11.85 -1.37 -8.09
C LEU A 11 -12.18 -2.74 -8.72
N TYR A 12 -11.16 -3.58 -8.95
CA TYR A 12 -11.31 -4.81 -9.72
C TYR A 12 -11.63 -6.03 -8.83
N PRO A 13 -12.53 -6.93 -9.28
CA PRO A 13 -12.78 -8.20 -8.61
C PRO A 13 -11.54 -9.07 -8.59
N TYR A 14 -11.27 -9.73 -7.46
CA TYR A 14 -10.16 -10.68 -7.32
C TYR A 14 -10.29 -11.88 -8.28
N ALA A 15 -11.54 -12.27 -8.61
CA ALA A 15 -11.86 -13.48 -9.36
C ALA A 15 -11.75 -13.35 -10.89
N ALA A 16 -11.56 -12.15 -11.43
CA ALA A 16 -11.49 -11.99 -12.88
C ALA A 16 -10.08 -12.38 -13.39
N GLU A 17 -10.03 -13.28 -14.37
CA GLU A 17 -8.94 -14.16 -14.86
C GLU A 17 -7.57 -13.51 -15.16
N ILE A 18 -6.58 -14.37 -15.48
CA ILE A 18 -5.15 -14.18 -15.82
C ILE A 18 -4.73 -12.77 -16.34
N GLN A 19 -5.54 -12.11 -17.19
CA GLN A 19 -5.28 -10.73 -17.64
C GLN A 19 -5.24 -9.71 -16.49
N ASN A 20 -6.08 -9.87 -15.48
CA ASN A 20 -5.99 -9.04 -14.28
C ASN A 20 -4.75 -9.38 -13.47
N GLN A 21 -4.28 -10.63 -13.44
CA GLN A 21 -3.09 -11.00 -12.67
C GLN A 21 -1.83 -10.25 -13.14
N GLN A 22 -1.68 -10.05 -14.45
CA GLN A 22 -0.62 -9.20 -15.02
C GLN A 22 -0.81 -7.72 -14.66
N ARG A 23 -2.04 -7.19 -14.76
CA ARG A 23 -2.37 -5.81 -14.38
C ARG A 23 -2.11 -5.55 -12.89
N ILE A 24 -2.56 -6.46 -12.02
CA ILE A 24 -2.35 -6.46 -10.57
C ILE A 24 -0.86 -6.42 -10.25
N THR A 25 -0.08 -7.27 -10.90
CA THR A 25 1.38 -7.27 -10.73
C THR A 25 1.99 -5.94 -11.18
N GLY A 26 1.46 -5.34 -12.25
CA GLY A 26 1.82 -4.00 -12.71
C GLY A 26 1.49 -2.90 -11.68
N ILE A 27 0.28 -2.90 -11.12
CA ILE A 27 -0.16 -1.96 -10.08
C ILE A 27 0.72 -2.12 -8.85
N TYR A 28 0.91 -3.36 -8.38
CA TYR A 28 1.81 -3.70 -7.28
C TYR A 28 3.21 -3.13 -7.50
N ASN A 29 3.82 -3.38 -8.66
CA ASN A 29 5.17 -2.90 -8.97
C ASN A 29 5.25 -1.38 -9.03
N LYS A 30 4.23 -0.70 -9.59
CA LYS A 30 4.14 0.77 -9.57
C LYS A 30 4.09 1.31 -8.16
N ILE A 31 3.23 0.75 -7.29
CA ILE A 31 3.15 1.16 -5.88
C ILE A 31 4.48 0.96 -5.18
N VAL A 32 5.11 -0.21 -5.34
CA VAL A 32 6.42 -0.51 -4.76
C VAL A 32 7.45 0.53 -5.20
N GLN A 33 7.47 0.90 -6.48
CA GLN A 33 8.38 1.92 -6.99
C GLN A 33 8.10 3.30 -6.41
N ILE A 34 6.83 3.73 -6.35
CA ILE A 34 6.46 5.02 -5.77
C ILE A 34 6.84 5.04 -4.29
N LEU A 35 6.44 4.03 -3.52
CA LEU A 35 6.80 3.91 -2.11
C LEU A 35 8.32 3.91 -1.93
N ARG A 36 9.10 3.13 -2.70
CA ARG A 36 10.57 3.16 -2.61
C ARG A 36 11.18 4.53 -2.93
N ASN A 37 10.65 5.25 -3.92
CA ASN A 37 11.15 6.57 -4.28
C ASN A 37 10.79 7.64 -3.24
N GLN A 38 9.62 7.52 -2.64
CA GLN A 38 9.13 8.46 -1.64
C GLN A 38 9.75 8.18 -0.27
N LEU A 39 9.88 6.90 0.11
CA LEU A 39 10.50 6.43 1.35
C LEU A 39 12.05 6.48 1.32
N ARG A 40 12.65 7.35 0.49
CA ARG A 40 14.10 7.51 0.31
C ARG A 40 14.86 7.99 1.57
N THR A 41 14.28 7.85 2.75
CA THR A 41 14.98 8.05 4.02
C THR A 41 15.70 6.77 4.42
N ASP A 42 16.98 6.87 4.81
CA ASP A 42 17.82 5.75 5.27
C ASP A 42 17.21 4.93 6.43
N GLU A 43 16.19 5.47 7.08
CA GLU A 43 15.51 4.88 8.24
C GLU A 43 14.25 4.09 7.91
N SER A 44 13.78 4.08 6.65
CA SER A 44 12.57 3.37 6.24
C SER A 44 12.86 2.29 5.20
N VAL A 45 12.43 1.05 5.49
CA VAL A 45 12.64 -0.11 4.62
C VAL A 45 11.31 -0.77 4.32
N LEU A 46 10.97 -0.89 3.03
CA LEU A 46 9.85 -1.73 2.59
C LEU A 46 10.22 -3.20 2.82
N GLU A 47 9.55 -3.86 3.77
CA GLU A 47 9.81 -5.26 4.11
C GLU A 47 9.18 -6.21 3.09
N CYS A 48 7.90 -6.00 2.80
CA CYS A 48 7.15 -6.84 1.86
C CYS A 48 5.86 -6.18 1.40
N GLY A 49 5.32 -6.69 0.29
CA GLY A 49 3.96 -6.47 -0.13
C GLY A 49 3.27 -7.79 -0.44
N GLN A 50 2.01 -7.92 -0.06
CA GLN A 50 1.19 -9.13 -0.22
C GLN A 50 -0.12 -8.80 -0.91
N ILE A 51 -0.53 -9.66 -1.84
CA ILE A 51 -1.81 -9.56 -2.55
C ILE A 51 -2.74 -10.62 -1.97
N TYR A 52 -3.98 -10.24 -1.66
CA TYR A 52 -4.99 -11.13 -1.08
C TYR A 52 -6.38 -10.77 -1.57
N ASN A 53 -7.29 -11.73 -1.48
CA ASN A 53 -8.72 -11.52 -1.71
C ASN A 53 -9.34 -10.96 -0.43
N ASN A 54 -10.03 -9.83 -0.53
CA ASN A 54 -10.80 -9.24 0.55
C ASN A 54 -12.22 -8.95 0.05
N ASP A 55 -13.19 -9.72 0.53
CA ASP A 55 -14.61 -9.62 0.13
C ASP A 55 -14.86 -9.69 -1.39
N GLY A 56 -14.08 -10.49 -2.12
CA GLY A 56 -14.21 -10.62 -3.58
C GLY A 56 -13.47 -9.54 -4.37
N TYR A 57 -12.86 -8.57 -3.69
CA TYR A 57 -12.03 -7.53 -4.30
C TYR A 57 -10.56 -7.79 -4.04
N LEU A 58 -9.73 -7.28 -4.93
CA LEU A 58 -8.29 -7.37 -4.73
C LEU A 58 -7.84 -6.40 -3.65
N SER A 59 -7.09 -6.92 -2.68
CA SER A 59 -6.38 -6.09 -1.70
C SER A 59 -4.87 -6.29 -1.76
N ILE A 60 -4.12 -5.20 -1.65
CA ILE A 60 -2.66 -5.21 -1.58
C ILE A 60 -2.23 -4.61 -0.26
N ARG A 61 -1.44 -5.35 0.54
CA ARG A 61 -0.91 -4.88 1.81
C ARG A 61 0.60 -4.72 1.73
N PHE A 62 1.10 -3.54 2.02
CA PHE A 62 2.52 -3.25 2.15
C PHE A 62 2.89 -3.08 3.62
N ARG A 63 4.06 -3.59 3.99
CA ARG A 63 4.62 -3.44 5.32
C ARG A 63 5.95 -2.71 5.23
N ILE A 64 6.03 -1.58 5.91
CA ILE A 64 7.19 -0.69 5.91
C ILE A 64 7.68 -0.59 7.34
N ARG A 65 8.94 -0.95 7.55
CA ARG A 65 9.66 -0.71 8.80
C ARG A 65 10.17 0.72 8.78
N TYR A 66 10.05 1.44 9.90
CA TYR A 66 10.53 2.81 10.00
C TYR A 66 11.04 3.13 11.42
N GLY A 67 11.74 4.27 11.55
CA GLY A 67 12.19 4.81 12.84
C GLY A 67 11.07 5.42 13.68
N PRO A 68 11.19 5.46 15.02
CA PRO A 68 10.08 5.73 15.95
C PRO A 68 9.32 7.06 15.76
N ASP A 69 9.89 8.06 15.08
CA ASP A 69 9.32 9.43 15.03
C ASP A 69 8.65 9.82 13.70
N LYS A 70 8.51 8.89 12.74
CA LYS A 70 8.12 9.24 11.35
C LYS A 70 6.72 8.83 10.90
N CYS A 71 5.89 8.33 11.82
CA CYS A 71 4.61 7.73 11.45
C CYS A 71 3.63 8.71 10.74
N SER A 72 3.52 9.96 11.18
CA SER A 72 2.64 10.97 10.56
C SER A 72 3.04 11.32 9.13
N ASP A 73 4.35 11.49 8.91
CA ASP A 73 4.92 11.88 7.62
C ASP A 73 4.80 10.73 6.63
N LEU A 74 5.07 9.51 7.11
CA LEU A 74 4.92 8.28 6.34
C LEU A 74 3.46 7.98 5.96
N ARG A 75 2.49 8.30 6.82
CA ARG A 75 1.06 8.18 6.49
C ARG A 75 0.67 9.09 5.34
N THR A 76 1.07 10.35 5.41
CA THR A 76 0.75 11.37 4.39
C THR A 76 1.40 11.03 3.05
N LEU A 77 2.65 10.58 3.11
CA LEU A 77 3.42 10.14 1.95
C LEU A 77 2.82 8.90 1.30
N ALA A 78 2.44 7.89 2.09
CA ALA A 78 1.79 6.67 1.62
C ALA A 78 0.43 6.97 0.97
N ALA A 79 -0.41 7.80 1.60
CA ALA A 79 -1.69 8.21 1.05
C ALA A 79 -1.51 8.95 -0.29
N THR A 80 -0.53 9.86 -0.37
CA THR A 80 -0.23 10.60 -1.59
C THR A 80 0.29 9.69 -2.71
N ALA A 81 1.22 8.79 -2.39
CA ALA A 81 1.78 7.82 -3.32
C ALA A 81 0.71 6.93 -3.97
N VAL A 82 -0.31 6.58 -3.20
CA VAL A 82 -1.37 5.66 -3.61
C VAL A 82 -2.52 6.38 -4.30
N ARG A 83 -2.82 7.64 -3.93
CA ARG A 83 -3.79 8.49 -4.67
C ARG A 83 -3.37 8.76 -6.11
N LEU A 84 -2.10 8.57 -6.46
CA LEU A 84 -1.61 8.60 -7.85
C LEU A 84 -2.08 7.41 -8.70
N LEU A 85 -2.86 6.48 -8.12
CA LEU A 85 -3.38 5.31 -8.79
C LEU A 85 -4.90 5.47 -8.93
N ASP A 86 -5.37 5.81 -10.12
CA ASP A 86 -6.79 5.91 -10.48
C ASP A 86 -7.57 4.57 -10.33
N GLU A 87 -6.87 3.49 -9.96
CA GLU A 87 -7.37 2.11 -9.91
C GLU A 87 -7.61 1.59 -8.48
N VAL A 88 -7.46 2.45 -7.46
CA VAL A 88 -7.61 2.11 -6.04
C VAL A 88 -8.83 2.83 -5.45
N GLN A 89 -9.75 2.08 -4.82
CA GLN A 89 -10.94 2.64 -4.16
C GLN A 89 -10.70 3.03 -2.71
N ILE A 90 -9.91 2.23 -2.00
CA ILE A 90 -9.74 2.40 -0.55
C ILE A 90 -8.26 2.25 -0.21
N ILE A 91 -7.78 3.16 0.63
CA ILE A 91 -6.42 3.18 1.14
C ILE A 91 -6.52 3.18 2.65
N GLU A 92 -6.08 2.11 3.30
CA GLU A 92 -6.00 2.04 4.75
C GLU A 92 -4.53 2.09 5.16
N VAL A 93 -4.19 3.01 6.05
CA VAL A 93 -2.85 3.14 6.58
C VAL A 93 -2.90 2.95 8.09
N THR A 94 -2.22 1.90 8.55
CA THR A 94 -2.10 1.55 9.97
C THR A 94 -0.66 1.76 10.41
N CYS A 95 -0.45 2.43 11.53
CA CYS A 95 0.84 2.45 12.20
C CYS A 95 0.62 2.25 13.70
N GLY A 96 1.29 1.24 14.26
CA GLY A 96 1.01 0.81 15.63
C GLY A 96 -0.48 0.47 15.82
N ASN A 97 -1.12 1.11 16.80
CA ASN A 97 -2.54 0.94 17.11
C ASN A 97 -3.47 1.90 16.35
N ASP A 98 -2.91 2.87 15.63
CA ASP A 98 -3.68 3.92 14.97
C ASP A 98 -3.90 3.56 13.49
N SER A 99 -5.14 3.62 13.00
CA SER A 99 -5.49 3.40 11.59
C SER A 99 -6.25 4.60 11.01
N ILE A 100 -6.02 4.87 9.72
CA ILE A 100 -6.76 5.86 8.93
C ILE A 100 -7.14 5.22 7.60
N SER A 101 -8.39 5.39 7.18
CA SER A 101 -8.89 4.95 5.87
C SER A 101 -9.27 6.14 5.00
N PHE A 102 -8.88 6.10 3.74
CA PHE A 102 -9.24 7.05 2.68
C PHE A 102 -10.12 6.32 1.67
N PHE A 103 -11.22 6.96 1.27
CA PHE A 103 -12.24 6.46 0.33
C PHE A 103 -12.33 7.39 -0.89
#